data_AF-A0A6P1IYC8-F1
#
_entry.id   AF-A0A6P1IYC8-F1
#
_cell.length_a   1.000
_cell.length_b   1.000
_cell.length_c   1.000
_cell.angle_alpha   90.00
_cell.angle_beta   90.00
_cell.angle_gamma   90.00
#
_symmetry.space_group_name_H-M   'P 1'
#
loop_
_entity.id
_entity.type
_entity.pdbx_description
1 polymer ?
#
loop_
_entity_poly.entity_id
_entity_poly.type
_entity_poly.pdbx_seq_one_letter_code
_entity_poly.pdbx_strand_id
1 'polypeptide(L)'
;MEPVESPGPRVASLAEIFRLKCIVTAERSKTRDWCDLYLLLKQKHFKPIEVLRAFERAGAPQKYDIAMMRLCSGKPGLRDEGYETLLKRAPSLETMREAFEPKKGQPSRDR
;
A
#
# COMPACT_ATOMS: atom_id res chain seq x y z
N MET A 1 21.53 -16.71 35.82
CA MET A 1 22.10 -16.79 34.46
C MET A 1 21.09 -16.09 33.57
N GLU A 2 21.34 -14.83 33.22
CA GLU A 2 20.44 -14.07 32.34
C GLU A 2 20.43 -14.72 30.95
N PRO A 3 19.28 -14.82 30.26
CA PRO A 3 19.25 -15.39 28.92
C PRO A 3 19.98 -14.46 27.95
N VAL A 4 20.98 -15.00 27.26
CA VAL A 4 21.64 -14.32 26.14
C VAL A 4 20.67 -14.35 24.95
N GLU A 5 20.05 -13.22 24.64
CA GLU A 5 19.27 -13.05 23.40
C GLU A 5 20.19 -13.34 22.20
N SER A 6 19.94 -14.44 21.50
CA SER A 6 20.62 -14.73 20.23
C SER A 6 20.17 -13.70 19.18
N PRO A 7 21.08 -13.17 18.33
CA PRO A 7 20.72 -12.16 17.34
C PRO A 7 19.86 -12.79 16.25
N GLY A 8 18.54 -12.70 16.40
CA GLY A 8 17.59 -13.09 15.37
C GLY A 8 17.68 -12.18 14.13
N PRO A 9 17.10 -12.60 12.99
CA PRO A 9 17.08 -11.76 11.80
C PRO A 9 16.35 -10.43 12.08
N ARG A 10 16.92 -9.32 11.60
CA ARG A 10 16.28 -8.01 11.69
C ARG A 10 14.93 -8.04 10.97
N VAL A 11 13.85 -7.81 11.71
CA VAL A 11 12.52 -7.68 11.15
C VAL A 11 12.28 -6.24 10.71
N ALA A 12 11.73 -6.06 9.51
CA ALA A 12 11.36 -4.73 9.02
C ALA A 12 10.21 -4.14 9.85
N SER A 13 10.32 -2.86 10.17
CA SER A 13 9.24 -2.10 10.78
C SER A 13 8.06 -1.95 9.82
N LEU A 14 6.87 -1.68 10.37
CA LEU A 14 5.67 -1.45 9.58
C LEU A 14 5.84 -0.26 8.60
N ALA A 15 6.61 0.76 9.00
CA ALA A 15 6.91 1.91 8.16
C ALA A 15 7.87 1.58 7.01
N GLU A 16 8.80 0.64 7.18
CA GLU A 16 9.62 0.11 6.08
C GLU A 16 8.76 -0.71 5.12
N ILE A 17 7.91 -1.59 5.64
CA ILE A 17 6.99 -2.41 4.83
C ILE A 17 6.06 -1.52 4.01
N PHE A 18 5.41 -0.54 4.65
CA PHE A 18 4.51 0.40 3.97
C PHE A 18 5.21 1.13 2.81
N ARG A 19 6.37 1.72 3.07
CA ARG A 19 7.13 2.44 2.03
C ARG A 19 7.54 1.53 0.88
N LEU A 20 8.02 0.32 1.18
CA LEU A 20 8.40 -0.65 0.16
C LEU A 20 7.19 -1.04 -0.70
N LYS A 21 6.03 -1.27 -0.07
CA LYS A 21 4.78 -1.60 -0.78
C LYS A 21 4.31 -0.47 -1.69
N CYS A 22 4.40 0.78 -1.25
CA CYS A 22 4.14 1.94 -2.12
C CYS A 22 5.03 1.89 -3.36
N ILE A 23 6.35 1.82 -3.18
CA ILE A 23 7.33 1.88 -4.28
C ILE A 23 7.13 0.72 -5.26
N VAL A 24 7.01 -0.50 -4.74
CA VAL A 24 6.85 -1.70 -5.57
C VAL A 24 5.55 -1.69 -6.37
N THR A 25 4.50 -1.02 -5.87
CA THR A 25 3.24 -0.85 -6.62
C THR A 25 3.43 -0.01 -7.90
N ALA A 26 4.41 0.90 -7.94
CA ALA A 26 4.77 1.61 -9.17
C ALA A 26 5.58 0.75 -10.16
N GLU A 27 6.26 -0.31 -9.67
CA GLU A 27 7.05 -1.21 -10.51
C GLU A 27 6.22 -2.38 -11.06
N ARG A 28 5.39 -2.99 -10.21
CA ARG A 28 4.46 -4.06 -10.58
C ARG A 28 3.04 -3.79 -10.08
N SER A 29 2.06 -4.41 -10.72
CA SER A 29 0.65 -4.27 -10.40
C SER A 29 0.11 -5.61 -9.88
N LYS A 30 0.08 -5.78 -8.55
CA LYS A 30 -0.32 -7.02 -7.89
C LYS A 30 -1.37 -6.76 -6.82
N THR A 31 -2.45 -7.53 -6.83
CA THR A 31 -3.57 -7.37 -5.89
C THR A 31 -3.18 -7.57 -4.42
N ARG A 32 -2.15 -8.39 -4.14
CA ARG A 32 -1.58 -8.53 -2.79
C ARG A 32 -0.99 -7.22 -2.26
N ASP A 33 -0.22 -6.52 -3.10
CA ASP A 33 0.38 -5.24 -2.71
C ASP A 33 -0.72 -4.16 -2.51
N TRP A 34 -1.80 -4.23 -3.30
CA TRP A 34 -2.98 -3.37 -3.12
C TRP A 34 -3.70 -3.65 -1.80
N CYS A 35 -3.89 -4.94 -1.47
CA CYS A 35 -4.53 -5.37 -0.23
C CYS A 35 -3.74 -4.94 1.00
N ASP A 36 -2.41 -5.12 0.99
CA ASP A 36 -1.54 -4.67 2.07
C ASP A 36 -1.69 -3.16 2.31
N LEU A 37 -1.59 -2.35 1.25
CA LEU A 37 -1.74 -0.89 1.35
C LEU A 37 -3.14 -0.48 1.81
N TYR A 38 -4.18 -1.15 1.31
CA TYR A 38 -5.56 -0.92 1.72
C TYR A 38 -5.72 -1.16 3.23
N LEU A 39 -5.24 -2.30 3.74
CA LEU A 39 -5.35 -2.63 5.16
C LEU A 39 -4.58 -1.64 6.04
N LEU A 40 -3.35 -1.30 5.66
CA LEU A 40 -2.52 -0.36 6.40
C LEU A 40 -3.17 1.03 6.50
N LEU A 41 -3.80 1.51 5.44
CA LEU A 41 -4.53 2.78 5.44
C LEU A 41 -5.88 2.66 6.17
N LYS A 42 -6.63 1.57 5.96
CA LYS A 42 -7.93 1.33 6.58
C LYS A 42 -7.84 1.22 8.10
N GLN A 43 -6.77 0.58 8.59
CA GLN A 43 -6.46 0.44 10.03
C GLN A 43 -5.83 1.71 10.61
N LYS A 44 -5.65 2.78 9.81
CA LYS A 44 -5.08 4.07 10.21
C LYS A 44 -3.66 3.98 10.75
N HIS A 45 -2.90 2.95 10.35
CA HIS A 45 -1.47 2.88 10.63
C HIS A 45 -0.70 3.97 9.86
N PHE A 46 -1.22 4.36 8.69
CA PHE A 46 -0.69 5.46 7.88
C PHE A 46 -1.82 6.32 7.33
N LYS A 47 -1.50 7.57 7.02
CA LYS A 47 -2.40 8.52 6.34
C LYS A 47 -2.22 8.40 4.83
N PRO A 48 -3.27 8.65 4.02
CA PRO A 48 -3.16 8.63 2.56
C PRO A 48 -2.02 9.50 1.99
N ILE A 49 -1.78 10.68 2.57
CA ILE A 49 -0.69 11.58 2.16
C ILE A 49 0.72 10.94 2.31
N GLU A 50 0.86 9.91 3.14
CA GLU A 50 2.14 9.23 3.35
C GLU A 50 2.54 8.34 2.18
N VAL A 51 1.59 7.99 1.29
CA VAL A 51 1.89 7.30 0.04
C VAL A 51 2.76 8.19 -0.84
N LEU A 52 2.38 9.45 -1.07
CA LEU A 52 3.19 10.42 -1.80
C LEU A 52 4.57 10.59 -1.16
N ARG A 53 4.60 10.78 0.17
CA ARG A 53 5.85 10.94 0.92
C ARG A 53 6.77 9.72 0.83
N ALA A 54 6.25 8.53 0.58
CA ALA A 54 7.09 7.35 0.34
C ALA A 54 7.90 7.49 -0.96
N PHE A 55 7.29 8.03 -2.01
CA PHE A 55 7.94 8.29 -3.30
C PHE A 55 8.91 9.48 -3.24
N GLU A 56 8.55 10.56 -2.55
CA GLU A 56 9.45 11.70 -2.32
C GLU A 56 10.74 11.25 -1.61
N ARG A 57 10.61 10.46 -0.54
CA ARG A 57 11.75 9.92 0.20
C ARG A 57 12.61 8.95 -0.61
N ALA A 58 12.03 8.30 -1.61
CA ALA A 58 12.74 7.41 -2.53
C ALA A 58 13.40 8.17 -3.70
N GLY A 59 13.25 9.50 -3.79
CA GLY A 59 13.76 10.28 -4.92
C GLY A 59 13.02 10.01 -6.24
N ALA A 60 11.79 9.51 -6.17
CA ALA A 60 11.01 9.15 -7.35
C ALA A 60 9.54 9.65 -7.29
N PRO A 61 9.29 10.94 -6.99
CA PRO A 61 7.92 11.48 -6.86
C PRO A 61 7.07 11.26 -8.13
N GLN A 62 7.67 11.28 -9.31
CA GLN A 62 6.99 11.03 -10.60
C GLN A 62 6.38 9.62 -10.73
N LYS A 63 6.81 8.66 -9.90
CA LYS A 63 6.24 7.30 -9.89
C LYS A 63 4.96 7.19 -9.06
N TYR A 64 4.61 8.23 -8.30
CA TYR A 64 3.37 8.27 -7.51
C TYR A 64 2.13 8.09 -8.40
N ASP A 65 2.06 8.82 -9.51
CA ASP A 65 0.89 8.75 -10.42
C ASP A 65 0.71 7.36 -11.02
N ILE A 66 1.82 6.67 -11.34
CA ILE A 66 1.79 5.29 -11.82
C ILE A 66 1.24 4.35 -10.76
N ALA A 67 1.68 4.49 -9.50
CA ALA A 67 1.16 3.67 -8.41
C ALA A 67 -0.33 3.93 -8.18
N MET A 68 -0.75 5.20 -8.15
CA MET A 68 -2.16 5.55 -7.95
C MET A 68 -3.04 5.07 -9.10
N MET A 69 -2.61 5.21 -10.36
CA MET A 69 -3.31 4.66 -11.52
C MET A 69 -3.56 3.15 -11.37
N ARG A 70 -2.56 2.40 -10.87
CA ARG A 70 -2.67 0.95 -10.66
C ARG A 70 -3.61 0.62 -9.51
N LEU A 71 -3.46 1.29 -8.36
CA LEU A 71 -4.32 1.11 -7.19
C LEU A 71 -5.80 1.41 -7.50
N CYS A 72 -6.06 2.43 -8.32
CA CYS A 72 -7.40 2.82 -8.76
C CYS A 72 -7.91 1.99 -9.96
N SER A 73 -7.12 1.06 -10.51
CA SER A 73 -7.54 0.32 -11.71
C SER A 73 -8.64 -0.70 -11.42
N GLY A 74 -8.61 -1.34 -10.24
CA GLY A 74 -9.47 -2.48 -9.90
C GLY A 74 -9.29 -3.70 -10.81
N LYS A 75 -8.23 -3.74 -11.65
CA LYS A 75 -8.03 -4.77 -12.68
C LYS A 75 -6.73 -5.54 -12.43
N PRO A 76 -6.80 -6.79 -11.93
CA PRO A 76 -5.63 -7.62 -11.73
C PRO A 76 -4.87 -7.86 -13.05
N GLY A 77 -3.54 -8.00 -12.97
CA GLY A 77 -2.75 -8.37 -14.13
C GLY A 77 -2.92 -9.84 -14.52
N LEU A 78 -2.54 -10.20 -15.75
CA LEU A 78 -2.64 -11.58 -16.26
C LEU A 78 -1.90 -12.63 -15.42
N ARG A 79 -0.84 -12.23 -14.71
CA ARG A 79 -0.02 -13.09 -13.86
C ARG A 79 -0.23 -12.79 -12.37
N ASP A 80 -1.38 -12.25 -11.99
CA ASP A 80 -1.69 -11.96 -10.59
C ASP A 80 -1.91 -13.27 -9.81
N GLU A 81 -1.28 -13.40 -8.65
CA GLU A 81 -1.39 -14.60 -7.81
C GLU A 81 -2.65 -14.63 -6.93
N GLY A 82 -3.44 -13.54 -6.91
CA GLY A 82 -4.60 -13.38 -6.02
C GLY A 82 -4.23 -13.13 -4.56
N TYR A 83 -5.20 -12.68 -3.77
CA TYR A 83 -5.03 -12.27 -2.36
C TYR A 83 -6.14 -12.80 -1.45
N GLU A 84 -7.23 -13.30 -2.03
CA GLU A 84 -8.46 -13.65 -1.34
C GLU A 84 -8.25 -14.75 -0.30
N THR A 85 -7.37 -15.72 -0.58
CA THR A 85 -7.05 -16.84 0.31
C THR A 85 -6.19 -16.44 1.51
N LEU A 86 -5.59 -15.24 1.51
CA LEU A 86 -4.73 -14.76 2.58
C LEU A 86 -5.53 -14.28 3.80
N LEU A 87 -6.84 -14.04 3.64
CA LEU A 87 -7.70 -13.47 4.67
C LEU A 87 -9.02 -14.23 4.74
N LYS A 88 -9.53 -14.46 5.95
CA LYS A 88 -10.88 -15.05 6.14
C LYS A 88 -11.99 -14.18 5.53
N ARG A 89 -11.77 -12.87 5.46
CA ARG A 89 -12.70 -11.87 4.92
C ARG A 89 -11.90 -10.82 4.15
N ALA A 90 -11.43 -11.20 2.95
CA ALA A 90 -10.73 -10.27 2.08
C ALA A 90 -11.69 -9.16 1.57
N PRO A 91 -11.21 -7.91 1.44
CA PRO A 91 -11.99 -6.88 0.73
C PRO A 91 -12.18 -7.28 -0.73
N SER A 92 -13.23 -6.77 -1.40
CA SER A 92 -13.33 -6.95 -2.86
C SER A 92 -12.38 -6.00 -3.60
N LEU A 93 -12.08 -6.31 -4.86
CA LEU A 93 -11.31 -5.42 -5.74
C LEU A 93 -11.98 -4.04 -5.87
N GLU A 94 -13.31 -4.03 -5.95
CA GLU A 94 -14.10 -2.80 -5.99
C GLU A 94 -13.95 -1.99 -4.70
N THR A 95 -14.06 -2.62 -3.54
CA THR A 95 -13.83 -1.96 -2.24
C THR A 95 -12.43 -1.36 -2.13
N MET A 96 -11.41 -2.06 -2.63
CA MET A 96 -10.05 -1.52 -2.64
C MET A 96 -9.93 -0.33 -3.59
N ARG A 97 -10.43 -0.45 -4.82
CA ARG A 97 -10.43 0.63 -5.81
C ARG A 97 -11.05 1.91 -5.24
N GLU A 98 -12.27 1.82 -4.71
CA GLU A 98 -13.00 2.96 -4.15
C GLU A 98 -12.27 3.63 -2.99
N ALA A 99 -11.47 2.87 -2.24
CA ALA A 99 -10.68 3.43 -1.14
C ALA A 99 -9.48 4.26 -1.61
N PHE A 100 -8.95 3.99 -2.82
CA PHE A 100 -7.84 4.74 -3.41
C PHE A 100 -8.31 5.85 -4.35
N GLU A 101 -9.54 5.75 -4.88
CA GLU A 101 -10.10 6.77 -5.74
C GLU A 101 -10.30 8.11 -4.98
N PRO A 102 -10.03 9.25 -5.64
CA PRO A 102 -10.37 10.55 -5.08
C PRO A 102 -11.88 10.62 -4.84
N LYS A 103 -12.30 10.95 -3.62
CA LYS A 103 -13.70 11.20 -3.33
C LYS A 103 -14.14 12.46 -4.08
N LYS A 104 -14.97 12.30 -5.11
CA LYS A 104 -15.65 13.43 -5.76
C LYS A 104 -16.48 14.16 -4.69
N GLY A 105 -16.22 15.45 -4.49
CA GLY A 105 -17.05 16.32 -3.65
C GLY A 105 -16.53 16.69 -2.27
N GLN A 106 -15.26 16.46 -1.94
CA GLN A 106 -14.64 17.22 -0.85
C GLN A 106 -14.07 18.53 -1.42
N PRO A 107 -14.56 19.70 -0.99
CA PRO A 107 -13.94 20.96 -1.39
C PRO A 107 -12.46 20.88 -1.03
N SER A 108 -11.61 21.33 -1.96
CA SER A 108 -10.26 21.75 -1.65
C SER A 108 -10.36 22.59 -0.38
N ARG A 109 -9.88 22.06 0.75
CA ARG A 109 -9.53 22.94 1.85
C ARG A 109 -8.23 23.57 1.41
N ASP A 110 -8.38 24.65 0.65
CA ASP A 110 -7.30 25.54 0.30
C ASP A 110 -6.47 25.82 1.55
N ARG A 111 -5.17 25.54 1.44
CA ARG A 111 -4.07 26.42 1.85
C ARG A 111 -2.75 25.86 1.35
#